data_AF-A0A0B5DSN7-F1
#
_entry.id   AF-A0A0B5DSN7-F1
#
_cell.length_a   1.000
_cell.length_b   1.000
_cell.length_c   1.000
_cell.angle_alpha   90.00
_cell.angle_beta   90.00
_cell.angle_gamma   90.00
#
_symmetry.space_group_name_H-M   'P 1'
#
loop_
_entity.id
_entity.type
_entity.pdbx_description
1 polymer ?
#
loop_
_entity_poly.entity_id
_entity_poly.type
_entity_poly.pdbx_seq_one_letter_code
_entity_poly.pdbx_strand_id
1 'polypeptide(L)'
;MVNGADGAAGHLWPGYGYEASVRGYNVVVFDGSGQQRMLFEWGIPFRPDWEHVITPVVDATLRLPGVDPERLALFGVSQGGYWVPHALAFEHRFAAAVIDDGVVDVSEAWHAMLSPKLRPSPCSVVEKEIGRGQRSGNPACAGRSERVL
;
A
#
# COMPACT_ATOMS: atom_id res chain seq x y z
N MET A 1 11.22 5.08 -0.47
CA MET A 1 11.03 3.66 -0.07
C MET A 1 10.15 3.64 1.15
N VAL A 2 9.13 2.79 1.14
CA VAL A 2 8.17 2.61 2.24
C VAL A 2 8.23 1.17 2.75
N ASN A 3 8.17 0.99 4.07
CA ASN A 3 8.21 -0.34 4.68
C ASN A 3 6.80 -0.97 4.72
N GLY A 4 6.65 -2.16 5.30
CA GLY A 4 5.36 -2.79 5.60
C GLY A 4 4.63 -2.13 6.79
N ALA A 5 3.59 -2.80 7.29
CA ALA A 5 2.72 -2.32 8.36
C ALA A 5 3.46 -1.89 9.64
N ASP A 6 4.41 -2.73 10.04
CA ASP A 6 4.98 -2.84 11.38
C ASP A 6 6.51 -2.72 11.38
N GLY A 7 7.12 -2.61 10.20
CA GLY A 7 8.57 -2.45 10.06
C GLY A 7 9.03 -1.00 10.29
N ALA A 8 10.14 -0.83 11.01
CA ALA A 8 10.83 0.44 11.15
C ALA A 8 11.36 0.95 9.79
N ALA A 9 11.23 2.23 9.46
CA ALA A 9 11.84 2.81 8.25
C ALA A 9 13.32 2.41 8.10
N GLY A 10 14.10 2.48 9.17
CA GLY A 10 15.53 2.12 9.16
C GLY A 10 15.83 0.68 8.73
N HIS A 11 14.87 -0.24 8.84
CA HIS A 11 15.04 -1.63 8.39
C HIS A 11 15.20 -1.76 6.87
N LEU A 12 14.71 -0.78 6.10
CA LEU A 12 14.88 -0.75 4.66
C LEU A 12 16.30 -0.38 4.23
N TRP A 13 17.14 0.16 5.13
CA TRP A 13 18.49 0.55 4.75
C TRP A 13 19.38 -0.66 4.40
N PRO A 14 19.61 -1.64 5.30
CA PRO A 14 20.34 -2.84 4.94
C PRO A 14 19.55 -3.66 3.90
N GLY A 15 20.24 -4.19 2.88
CA GLY A 15 19.65 -5.08 1.88
C GLY A 15 18.87 -4.39 0.75
N TYR A 16 18.25 -3.23 0.98
CA TYR A 16 17.53 -2.50 -0.07
C TYR A 16 18.13 -1.12 -0.34
N GLY A 17 18.09 -0.21 0.63
CA GLY A 17 18.54 1.18 0.47
C GLY A 17 20.02 1.31 0.18
N TYR A 18 20.86 0.55 0.92
CA TYR A 18 22.30 0.51 0.66
C TYR A 18 22.60 0.02 -0.77
N GLU A 19 21.93 -1.03 -1.21
CA GLU A 19 22.11 -1.61 -2.53
C GLU A 19 21.68 -0.65 -3.65
N ALA A 20 20.56 0.06 -3.47
CA ALA A 20 20.15 1.12 -4.38
C ALA A 20 21.20 2.26 -4.42
N SER A 21 21.73 2.66 -3.26
CA SER A 21 22.77 3.69 -3.17
C SER A 21 24.06 3.30 -3.90
N VAL A 22 24.53 2.05 -3.75
CA VAL A 22 25.70 1.53 -4.49
C VAL A 22 25.49 1.56 -6.01
N ARG A 23 24.22 1.48 -6.46
CA ARG A 23 23.84 1.60 -7.89
C ARG A 23 23.62 3.04 -8.35
N GLY A 24 23.92 4.03 -7.51
CA GLY A 24 23.85 5.45 -7.85
C GLY A 24 22.49 6.12 -7.60
N TYR A 25 21.58 5.47 -6.86
CA TYR A 25 20.32 6.10 -6.47
C TYR A 25 20.47 6.97 -5.21
N ASN A 26 19.84 8.14 -5.22
CA ASN A 26 19.52 8.85 -3.99
C ASN A 26 18.34 8.15 -3.32
N VAL A 27 18.47 7.80 -2.04
CA VAL A 27 17.48 6.99 -1.32
C VAL A 27 16.80 7.83 -0.24
N VAL A 28 15.48 7.98 -0.37
CA VAL A 28 14.60 8.52 0.67
C VAL A 28 13.84 7.37 1.31
N VAL A 29 13.94 7.24 2.62
CA VAL A 29 13.15 6.29 3.42
C VAL A 29 12.25 7.10 4.35
N PHE A 30 10.99 6.71 4.47
CA PHE A 30 10.00 7.45 5.24
C PHE A 30 8.99 6.51 5.92
N ASP A 31 8.40 6.98 7.01
CA ASP A 31 7.21 6.39 7.61
C ASP A 31 5.98 7.10 7.02
N GLY A 32 5.08 6.33 6.40
CA GLY A 32 3.77 6.80 5.93
C GLY A 32 2.70 6.74 7.01
N SER A 33 1.46 7.10 6.64
CA SER A 33 0.30 7.08 7.54
C SER A 33 0.12 5.71 8.20
N GLY A 34 0.01 5.66 9.53
CA GLY A 34 -0.15 4.42 10.30
C GLY A 34 1.14 3.64 10.56
N GLN A 35 2.27 4.08 10.02
CA GLN A 35 3.56 3.42 10.24
C GLN A 35 4.34 4.10 11.37
N GLN A 36 4.91 3.30 12.27
CA GLN A 36 6.01 3.68 13.18
C GLN A 36 5.84 5.09 13.76
N ARG A 37 6.72 6.03 13.39
CA ARG A 37 6.71 7.39 13.91
C ARG A 37 5.39 8.11 13.67
N MET A 38 4.80 7.94 12.48
CA MET A 38 3.52 8.56 12.15
C MET A 38 2.41 8.05 13.07
N LEU A 39 2.41 6.77 13.41
CA LEU A 39 1.43 6.21 14.35
C LEU A 39 1.74 6.58 15.80
N PHE A 40 2.96 6.30 16.27
CA PHE A 40 3.28 6.33 17.69
C PHE A 40 3.64 7.73 18.21
N GLU A 41 4.32 8.56 17.42
CA GLU A 41 4.66 9.93 17.82
C GLU A 41 3.59 10.93 17.41
N TRP A 42 3.02 10.78 16.21
CA TRP A 42 2.10 11.76 15.63
C TRP A 42 0.62 11.37 15.72
N GLY A 43 0.30 10.15 16.15
CA GLY A 43 -1.08 9.68 16.27
C GLY A 43 -1.83 9.60 14.94
N ILE A 44 -1.11 9.50 13.82
CA ILE A 44 -1.66 9.45 12.46
C ILE A 44 -1.88 7.97 12.08
N PRO A 45 -3.14 7.48 12.04
CA PRO A 45 -3.44 6.08 11.78
C PRO A 45 -3.30 5.73 10.29
N PHE A 46 -3.49 4.45 9.95
CA PHE A 46 -3.58 4.04 8.56
C PHE A 46 -4.73 4.75 7.85
N ARG A 47 -4.50 5.08 6.57
CA ARG A 47 -5.51 5.63 5.68
C ARG A 47 -5.50 4.87 4.35
N PRO A 48 -6.65 4.72 3.68
CA PRO A 48 -6.74 3.98 2.43
C PRO A 48 -6.28 4.77 1.19
N ASP A 49 -6.33 6.10 1.26
CA ASP A 49 -6.10 7.06 0.18
C ASP A 49 -4.63 7.53 0.15
N TRP A 50 -3.75 6.60 -0.23
CA TRP A 50 -2.29 6.76 -0.17
C TRP A 50 -1.70 7.77 -1.17
N GLU A 51 -2.48 8.27 -2.13
CA GLU A 51 -2.12 9.43 -2.94
C GLU A 51 -1.85 10.68 -2.07
N HIS A 52 -2.55 10.80 -0.95
CA HIS A 52 -2.34 11.89 0.04
C HIS A 52 -1.13 11.67 0.95
N VAL A 53 -0.52 10.48 0.93
CA VAL A 53 0.75 10.19 1.62
C VAL A 53 1.91 10.40 0.66
N ILE A 54 1.80 9.86 -0.55
CA ILE A 54 2.92 9.84 -1.50
C ILE A 54 3.18 11.20 -2.14
N THR A 55 2.15 11.96 -2.50
CA THR A 55 2.29 13.26 -3.17
C THR A 55 3.15 14.23 -2.34
N PRO A 56 2.89 14.46 -1.03
CA PRO A 56 3.75 15.33 -0.23
C PRO A 56 5.16 14.78 -0.02
N VAL A 57 5.35 13.46 -0.03
CA VAL A 57 6.69 12.83 0.00
C VAL A 57 7.45 13.13 -1.29
N VAL A 58 6.80 13.04 -2.45
CA VAL A 58 7.39 13.40 -3.75
C VAL A 58 7.75 14.89 -3.76
N ASP A 59 6.83 15.76 -3.35
CA ASP A 59 7.07 17.21 -3.30
C ASP A 59 8.24 17.57 -2.36
N ALA A 60 8.36 16.88 -1.22
CA ALA A 60 9.49 17.06 -0.32
C ALA A 60 10.80 16.54 -0.94
N THR A 61 10.75 15.39 -1.62
CA THR A 61 11.91 14.75 -2.27
C THR A 61 12.46 15.62 -3.39
N LEU A 62 11.59 16.21 -4.23
CA LEU A 62 11.99 17.06 -5.36
C LEU A 62 12.64 18.39 -4.92
N ARG A 63 12.51 18.78 -3.65
CA ARG A 63 13.22 19.94 -3.08
C ARG A 63 14.65 19.62 -2.66
N LEU A 64 15.05 18.34 -2.63
CA LEU A 64 16.41 17.95 -2.29
C LEU A 64 17.36 18.20 -3.47
N PRO A 65 18.59 18.66 -3.21
CA PRO A 65 19.58 18.85 -4.26
C PRO A 65 19.95 17.52 -4.92
N GLY A 66 20.14 17.53 -6.24
CA GLY A 66 20.57 16.35 -6.99
C GLY A 66 19.48 15.31 -7.29
N VAL A 67 18.21 15.65 -7.09
CA VAL A 67 17.07 14.81 -7.51
C VAL A 67 16.62 15.20 -8.91
N ASP A 68 16.57 14.22 -9.81
CA ASP A 68 16.03 14.37 -11.16
C ASP A 68 14.53 14.01 -11.15
N PRO A 69 13.62 14.96 -11.47
CA PRO A 69 12.18 14.73 -11.44
C PRO A 69 11.70 13.67 -12.45
N GLU A 70 12.46 13.42 -13.51
CA GLU A 70 12.10 12.43 -14.55
C GLU A 70 12.58 11.01 -14.20
N ARG A 71 13.26 10.83 -13.05
CA ARG A 71 13.89 9.57 -12.66
C ARG A 71 13.50 9.10 -11.25
N LEU A 72 12.27 9.41 -10.84
CA LEU A 72 11.73 8.94 -9.58
C LEU A 72 11.34 7.45 -9.65
N ALA A 73 11.71 6.69 -8.63
CA ALA A 73 11.28 5.31 -8.46
C ALA A 73 10.65 5.11 -7.08
N LEU A 74 9.53 4.37 -7.03
CA LEU A 74 8.85 4.03 -5.78
C LEU A 74 9.08 2.56 -5.42
N PHE A 75 9.53 2.29 -4.19
CA PHE A 75 9.69 0.94 -3.66
C PHE A 75 8.80 0.77 -2.43
N GLY A 76 8.06 -0.34 -2.36
CA GLY A 76 7.31 -0.77 -1.18
C GLY A 76 7.44 -2.28 -0.95
N VAL A 77 7.53 -2.68 0.33
CA VAL A 77 7.62 -4.08 0.76
C VAL A 77 6.40 -4.50 1.58
N SER A 78 5.98 -5.75 1.45
CA SER A 78 4.87 -6.37 2.20
C SER A 78 3.58 -5.56 2.04
N GLN A 79 3.02 -4.96 3.10
CA GLN A 79 1.83 -4.11 2.97
C GLN A 79 2.04 -2.91 2.03
N GLY A 80 3.29 -2.50 1.78
CA GLY A 80 3.65 -1.55 0.73
C GLY A 80 3.17 -1.99 -0.67
N GLY A 81 2.99 -3.29 -0.90
CA GLY A 81 2.43 -3.83 -2.13
C GLY A 81 0.96 -3.51 -2.36
N TYR A 82 0.20 -3.10 -1.34
CA TYR A 82 -1.14 -2.51 -1.51
C TYR A 82 -1.04 -1.00 -1.77
N TRP A 83 -0.21 -0.29 -0.98
CA TRP A 83 -0.13 1.17 -1.06
C TRP A 83 0.53 1.70 -2.33
N VAL A 84 1.58 1.05 -2.83
CA VAL A 84 2.33 1.51 -4.01
C VAL A 84 1.45 1.49 -5.27
N PRO A 85 0.74 0.41 -5.63
CA PRO A 85 -0.20 0.44 -6.75
C PRO A 85 -1.28 1.52 -6.61
N HIS A 86 -1.84 1.67 -5.41
CA HIS A 86 -2.83 2.71 -5.14
C HIS A 86 -2.25 4.11 -5.37
N ALA A 87 -1.07 4.40 -4.82
CA ALA A 87 -0.36 5.66 -5.05
C ALA A 87 -0.13 5.92 -6.55
N LEU A 88 0.34 4.94 -7.32
CA LEU A 88 0.64 5.07 -8.75
C LEU A 88 -0.60 5.32 -9.62
N ALA A 89 -1.79 4.96 -9.14
CA ALA A 89 -3.04 5.26 -9.82
C ALA A 89 -3.36 6.77 -9.85
N PHE A 90 -2.75 7.56 -8.94
CA PHE A 90 -3.00 9.00 -8.80
C PHE A 90 -1.74 9.87 -8.93
N GLU A 91 -0.56 9.33 -8.64
CA GLU A 91 0.73 10.03 -8.72
C GLU A 91 1.56 9.49 -9.89
N HIS A 92 1.62 10.27 -10.97
CA HIS A 92 2.20 9.84 -12.24
C HIS A 92 3.66 10.27 -12.45
N ARG A 93 4.27 10.95 -11.49
CA ARG A 93 5.68 11.40 -11.60
C ARG A 93 6.71 10.27 -11.44
N PHE A 94 6.30 9.07 -11.04
CA PHE A 94 7.21 7.93 -10.94
C PHE A 94 7.46 7.29 -12.30
N ALA A 95 8.74 7.21 -12.69
CA ALA A 95 9.18 6.52 -13.90
C ALA A 95 9.19 4.99 -13.75
N ALA A 96 9.33 4.51 -12.51
CA ALA A 96 9.33 3.09 -12.19
C ALA A 96 8.80 2.83 -10.77
N ALA A 97 8.35 1.59 -10.54
CA ALA A 97 8.05 1.13 -9.20
C ALA A 97 8.45 -0.34 -9.01
N VAL A 98 8.77 -0.68 -7.76
CA VAL A 98 9.05 -2.04 -7.30
C VAL A 98 8.10 -2.34 -6.15
N ILE A 99 7.41 -3.47 -6.29
CA ILE A 99 6.50 -4.02 -5.30
C ILE A 99 7.09 -5.35 -4.87
N ASP A 100 7.59 -5.41 -3.64
CA ASP A 100 8.14 -6.62 -3.04
C ASP A 100 7.08 -7.23 -2.12
N ASP A 101 6.45 -8.30 -2.59
CA ASP A 101 5.21 -8.93 -2.08
C ASP A 101 3.91 -8.14 -2.38
N GLY A 102 3.30 -8.45 -3.53
CA GLY A 102 2.09 -7.76 -4.02
C GLY A 102 0.82 -8.17 -3.27
N VAL A 103 0.10 -7.18 -2.73
CA VAL A 103 -1.16 -7.39 -2.00
C VAL A 103 -2.31 -6.80 -2.79
N VAL A 104 -3.11 -7.66 -3.43
CA VAL A 104 -4.31 -7.26 -4.18
C VAL A 104 -5.54 -7.21 -3.27
N ASP A 105 -5.68 -8.18 -2.37
CA ASP A 105 -6.72 -8.20 -1.35
C ASP A 105 -6.15 -8.71 -0.02
N VAL A 106 -5.96 -7.79 0.94
CA VAL A 106 -5.46 -8.13 2.27
C VAL A 106 -6.47 -8.97 3.08
N SER A 107 -7.76 -8.87 2.76
CA SER A 107 -8.81 -9.60 3.46
C SER A 107 -8.72 -11.10 3.20
N GLU A 108 -8.23 -11.54 2.03
CA GLU A 108 -8.02 -12.95 1.75
C GLU A 108 -7.06 -13.60 2.76
N ALA A 109 -5.93 -12.96 3.02
CA ALA A 109 -4.95 -13.45 3.99
C ALA A 109 -5.54 -13.53 5.40
N TRP A 110 -6.29 -12.51 5.82
CA TRP A 110 -6.93 -12.49 7.14
C TRP A 110 -8.03 -13.55 7.25
N HIS A 111 -8.89 -13.69 6.24
CA HIS A 111 -9.95 -14.68 6.20
C HIS A 111 -9.41 -16.12 6.20
N ALA A 112 -8.26 -16.36 5.55
CA ALA A 112 -7.61 -17.67 5.57
C ALA A 112 -7.20 -18.08 7.00
N MET A 113 -6.82 -17.10 7.84
CA MET A 113 -6.44 -17.32 9.24
C MET A 113 -7.63 -17.50 10.19
N LEU A 114 -8.84 -17.07 9.79
CA LEU A 114 -10.03 -17.22 10.63
C LEU A 114 -10.43 -18.69 10.75
N SER A 115 -10.87 -19.07 11.95
CA SER A 115 -11.52 -20.38 12.16
C SER A 115 -12.79 -20.48 11.31
N PRO A 116 -13.26 -21.70 10.95
CA PRO A 116 -14.47 -21.86 10.15
C PRO A 116 -15.71 -21.15 10.72
N LYS A 117 -15.77 -20.92 12.04
CA LYS A 117 -16.87 -20.22 12.71
C LYS A 117 -16.82 -18.70 12.54
N LEU A 118 -15.65 -18.13 12.25
CA LEU A 118 -15.42 -16.69 12.14
C LEU A 118 -15.27 -16.24 10.68
N ARG A 119 -15.11 -17.16 9.73
CA ARG A 119 -15.02 -16.81 8.31
C ARG A 119 -16.35 -16.21 7.85
N PRO A 120 -16.33 -15.02 7.21
CA PRO A 120 -17.52 -14.47 6.61
C PRO A 120 -18.09 -15.45 5.58
N SER A 121 -19.41 -15.46 5.43
CA SER A 121 -20.02 -16.27 4.40
C SER A 121 -19.55 -15.75 3.03
N PRO A 122 -19.38 -16.60 2.01
CA PRO A 122 -18.96 -16.17 0.69
C PRO A 122 -19.86 -15.08 0.06
N CYS A 123 -21.04 -14.86 0.63
CA CYS A 123 -22.02 -13.88 0.16
C CYS A 123 -22.18 -12.67 1.10
N SER A 124 -21.45 -12.58 2.22
CA SER A 124 -21.51 -11.43 3.14
C SER A 124 -20.44 -10.36 2.86
N VAL A 125 -19.47 -10.64 1.98
CA VAL A 125 -18.49 -9.64 1.54
C VAL A 125 -19.16 -8.72 0.52
N VAL A 126 -19.67 -7.60 0.99
CA VAL A 126 -20.13 -6.51 0.11
C VAL A 126 -18.89 -5.81 -0.43
N GLU A 127 -18.53 -6.10 -1.68
CA GLU A 127 -17.61 -5.25 -2.45
C GLU A 127 -18.22 -3.84 -2.53
N LYS A 128 -17.83 -2.93 -1.63
CA LYS A 128 -18.13 -1.51 -1.80
C LYS A 128 -17.18 -0.93 -2.84
N GLU A 129 -17.63 -1.05 -4.10
CA GLU A 129 -17.31 -0.26 -5.29
C GLU A 129 -15.93 0.45 -5.33
N ILE A 130 -14.97 -0.18 -6.02
CA ILE A 130 -14.00 0.57 -6.83
C ILE A 130 -14.66 0.77 -8.21
N GLY A 131 -14.72 2.02 -8.66
CA GLY A 131 -15.60 2.49 -9.73
C GLY A 131 -15.54 1.73 -11.06
N ARG A 132 -16.74 1.66 -11.67
CA ARG A 132 -17.05 1.28 -13.07
C ARG A 132 -16.72 -0.17 -13.47
N GLY A 133 -17.70 -1.04 -13.22
CA GLY A 133 -18.17 -1.95 -14.26
C GLY A 133 -17.66 -3.38 -14.27
N GLN A 134 -17.08 -3.88 -13.18
CA GLN A 134 -16.80 -5.32 -13.03
C GLN A 134 -17.80 -5.95 -12.06
N ARG A 135 -18.65 -6.84 -12.58
CA ARG A 135 -19.42 -7.78 -11.74
C ARG A 135 -18.46 -8.87 -11.28
N SER A 136 -17.98 -8.76 -10.05
CA SER A 136 -17.33 -9.86 -9.32
C SER A 136 -18.35 -10.49 -8.37
N GLY A 137 -19.51 -10.88 -8.92
CA GLY A 137 -20.48 -11.67 -8.17
C GLY A 137 -20.08 -13.13 -8.24
N ASN A 138 -19.56 -13.71 -7.15
CA ASN A 138 -19.39 -15.16 -7.05
C ASN A 138 -20.70 -15.83 -7.52
N PRO A 139 -20.68 -16.65 -8.60
CA PRO A 139 -21.90 -17.21 -9.19
C PRO A 139 -22.66 -18.11 -8.21
N ALA A 140 -22.03 -18.59 -7.14
CA ALA A 140 -22.67 -19.34 -6.05
C ALA A 140 -23.56 -18.47 -5.13
N CYS A 141 -23.50 -17.14 -5.24
CA CYS A 141 -24.25 -16.18 -4.43
C CYS A 141 -25.45 -15.55 -5.15
N ALA A 142 -25.71 -15.90 -6.41
CA ALA A 142 -26.89 -15.44 -7.13
C ALA A 142 -28.17 -15.95 -6.44
N GLY A 143 -28.99 -15.04 -5.91
CA GLY A 143 -30.33 -15.35 -5.39
C GLY A 143 -30.49 -15.43 -3.87
N ARG A 144 -29.43 -15.22 -3.08
CA ARG A 144 -29.52 -15.16 -1.61
C ARG A 144 -29.41 -13.71 -1.13
N SER A 145 -30.54 -12.99 -1.11
CA SER A 145 -30.61 -11.71 -0.38
C SER A 145 -30.88 -12.01 1.10
N GLU A 146 -29.88 -11.89 1.96
CA GLU A 146 -30.15 -11.81 3.40
C GLU A 146 -30.79 -10.45 3.69
N ARG A 147 -32.00 -10.47 4.26
CA ARG A 147 -32.62 -9.26 4.82
C ARG A 147 -31.77 -8.83 6.00
N VAL A 148 -31.15 -7.68 5.87
CA VAL A 148 -30.50 -6.97 6.97
C VAL A 148 -31.60 -6.46 7.91
N LEU A 149 -31.54 -6.86 9.19
CA LEU A 149 -32.14 -6.12 10.31
C LEU A 149 -31.13 -5.08 10.79
#